data_AF-A0A7K2LVR4-F1
#
_entry.id   AF-A0A7K2LVR4-F1
#
_cell.length_a   1.000
_cell.length_b   1.000
_cell.length_c   1.000
_cell.angle_alpha   90.00
_cell.angle_beta   90.00
_cell.angle_gamma   90.00
#
_symmetry.space_group_name_H-M   'P 1'
#
loop_
_entity.id
_entity.type
_entity.pdbx_description
1 polymer ?
#
loop_
_entity_poly.entity_id
_entity_poly.type
_entity_poly.pdbx_seq_one_letter_code
_entity_poly.pdbx_strand_id
1 'polypeptide(L)' 'MTDQAVDAGGVNLSGVDRSPAATTSLFLGRTRELKELRADIERAGLDTISGRKAPRARVLLIAGRPGSGRSALAGELVR' A
#
# COMPACT_ATOMS: atom_id res chain seq x y z
N MET A 1 9.51 27.72 4.65
CA MET A 1 9.76 26.85 3.49
C MET A 1 10.70 25.75 3.97
N THR A 2 10.21 24.55 4.22
CA THR A 2 11.07 23.42 4.63
C THR A 2 11.43 22.60 3.40
N ASP A 3 12.73 22.61 3.11
CA ASP A 3 13.42 21.85 2.08
C ASP A 3 13.18 20.36 2.28
N GLN A 4 12.57 19.72 1.29
CA GLN A 4 12.45 18.26 1.20
C GLN A 4 13.61 17.76 0.34
N ALA A 5 14.73 17.44 1.00
CA ALA A 5 15.84 16.76 0.36
C ALA A 5 15.45 15.30 0.06
N VAL A 6 15.26 14.99 -1.23
CA VAL A 6 15.01 13.64 -1.74
C VAL A 6 16.33 13.07 -2.23
N ASP A 7 17.02 12.29 -1.39
CA ASP A 7 18.13 11.45 -1.83
C ASP A 7 17.56 10.14 -2.39
N ALA A 8 17.39 10.12 -3.71
CA ALA A 8 17.06 8.92 -4.47
C ALA A 8 18.37 8.18 -4.83
N GLY A 9 19.09 7.71 -3.82
CA GLY A 9 20.25 6.84 -3.98
C GLY A 9 19.84 5.50 -4.59
N GLY A 10 20.25 5.29 -5.85
CA GLY A 10 19.82 4.19 -6.72
C GLY A 10 20.05 2.79 -6.16
N VAL A 11 19.03 1.93 -6.28
CA VAL A 11 19.18 0.49 -6.11
C VAL A 11 19.17 -0.13 -7.50
N ASN A 12 20.34 -0.61 -7.90
CA ASN A 12 20.58 -1.33 -9.14
C ASN A 12 19.81 -2.66 -9.09
N LEU A 13 18.75 -2.80 -9.89
CA LEU A 13 17.97 -4.03 -10.04
C LEU A 13 18.69 -4.99 -11.01
N SER A 14 19.94 -5.35 -10.69
CA SER A 14 20.67 -6.35 -11.46
C SER A 14 20.41 -7.74 -10.89
N GLY A 15 19.50 -8.47 -11.54
CA GLY A 15 19.54 -9.91 -11.67
C GLY A 15 19.39 -10.75 -10.40
N VAL A 16 18.16 -11.06 -10.03
CA VAL A 16 17.84 -12.40 -9.53
C VAL A 16 16.48 -12.81 -10.10
N ASP A 17 16.54 -13.61 -11.15
CA ASP A 17 15.51 -14.55 -11.55
C ASP A 17 15.35 -15.60 -10.44
N ARG A 18 14.61 -15.24 -9.40
CA ARG A 18 14.13 -16.17 -8.37
C ARG A 18 12.68 -15.82 -8.17
N SER A 19 11.82 -16.43 -8.98
CA SER A 19 10.46 -16.70 -8.55
C SER A 19 10.56 -17.28 -7.13
N PRO A 20 10.14 -16.56 -6.09
CA PRO A 20 10.16 -17.14 -4.77
C PRO A 20 9.03 -18.15 -4.82
N ALA A 21 9.38 -19.44 -4.85
CA ALA A 21 8.49 -20.50 -4.40
C ALA A 21 7.72 -19.95 -3.21
N ALA A 22 6.38 -19.97 -3.29
CA ALA A 22 5.45 -19.33 -2.39
C ALA A 22 5.75 -19.71 -0.94
N THR A 23 6.78 -19.08 -0.38
CA THR A 23 7.03 -19.01 1.03
C THR A 23 5.83 -18.23 1.46
N THR A 24 4.92 -18.87 2.18
CA THR A 24 3.83 -18.22 2.89
C THR A 24 4.48 -17.13 3.72
N SER A 25 4.55 -15.92 3.14
CA SER A 25 5.17 -14.78 3.76
C SER A 25 4.23 -14.44 4.89
N LEU A 26 4.54 -14.93 6.08
CA LEU A 26 3.70 -14.71 7.25
C LEU A 26 3.64 -13.20 7.45
N PHE A 27 2.45 -12.63 7.23
CA PHE A 27 2.20 -11.23 7.50
C PHE A 27 2.06 -11.07 9.01
N LEU A 28 3.10 -10.55 9.65
CA LEU A 28 3.18 -10.41 11.10
C LEU A 28 3.08 -8.94 11.50
N GLY A 29 2.26 -8.66 12.52
CA GLY A 29 1.98 -7.29 12.97
C GLY A 29 1.09 -6.51 11.99
N ARG A 30 0.78 -5.26 12.33
CA ARG A 30 0.00 -4.30 11.50
C ARG A 30 -1.41 -4.76 11.07
N THR A 31 -1.99 -5.74 11.76
CA THR A 31 -3.37 -6.19 11.56
C THR A 31 -4.39 -5.06 11.73
N ARG A 32 -4.13 -4.13 12.64
CA ARG A 32 -4.94 -2.91 12.82
C ARG A 32 -5.00 -2.06 11.55
N GLU A 33 -3.86 -1.85 10.92
CA GLU A 33 -3.76 -1.00 9.74
C GLU A 33 -4.40 -1.68 8.52
N LEU A 34 -4.21 -2.99 8.37
CA LEU A 34 -4.94 -3.78 7.36
C LEU A 34 -6.45 -3.66 7.53
N LYS A 35 -6.95 -3.74 8.78
CA LYS A 35 -8.37 -3.56 9.10
C LYS A 35 -8.86 -2.16 8.75
N GLU A 36 -8.10 -1.12 9.08
CA GLU A 36 -8.43 0.27 8.76
C GLU A 36 -8.49 0.49 7.23
N LEU A 37 -7.51 -0.03 6.48
CA LEU A 37 -7.50 0.05 5.01
C LEU A 37 -8.71 -0.65 4.38
N ARG A 38 -9.07 -1.85 4.86
CA ARG A 38 -10.27 -2.56 4.40
C ARG A 38 -11.54 -1.75 4.71
N ALA A 39 -11.66 -1.20 5.91
CA ALA A 39 -12.79 -0.34 6.27
C ALA A 39 -12.88 0.91 5.39
N ASP A 40 -11.75 1.49 4.99
CA ASP A 40 -11.72 2.63 4.09
C ASP A 40 -12.19 2.29 2.67
N ILE A 41 -11.90 1.09 2.17
CA ILE A 41 -12.43 0.60 0.87
C ILE A 41 -13.95 0.49 0.94
N GLU A 42 -14.46 -0.15 2.00
CA GLU A 42 -15.91 -0.36 2.20
C GLU A 42 -16.67 0.93 2.45
N ARG A 43 -16.02 1.96 2.99
CA ARG A 43 -16.64 3.26 3.24
C ARG A 43 -17.11 3.89 1.93
N ALA A 44 -18.32 4.46 1.95
CA ALA A 44 -18.87 5.22 0.83
C ALA A 44 -17.86 6.28 0.33
N GLY A 45 -17.62 6.27 -0.99
CA GLY A 45 -16.73 7.24 -1.62
C GLY A 45 -17.31 8.65 -1.57
N LEU A 46 -16.45 9.67 -1.70
CA LEU A 46 -16.88 11.07 -1.69
C LEU A 46 -17.92 11.37 -2.79
N ASP A 47 -17.77 10.75 -3.96
CA ASP A 47 -18.74 10.86 -5.06
C ASP A 47 -20.09 10.24 -4.69
N THR A 48 -20.09 9.11 -3.98
CA THR A 48 -21.31 8.46 -3.45
C THR A 48 -22.00 9.36 -2.42
N ILE A 49 -21.25 9.95 -1.50
CA ILE A 49 -21.78 10.90 -0.50
C ILE A 49 -22.33 12.17 -1.18
N SER A 50 -21.69 12.61 -2.27
CA SER A 50 -22.10 13.80 -3.03
C SER A 50 -23.22 13.53 -4.05
N GLY A 51 -23.83 12.33 -4.05
CA GLY A 51 -24.92 11.95 -4.95
C GLY A 51 -24.51 11.82 -6.43
N ARG A 52 -23.21 11.77 -6.74
CA ARG A 52 -22.72 11.65 -8.12
C ARG A 52 -22.81 10.21 -8.61
N LYS A 53 -23.35 10.06 -9.83
CA LYS A 53 -23.79 8.78 -10.41
C LYS A 53 -22.65 7.83 -10.83
N ALA A 54 -21.44 8.34 -11.03
CA ALA A 54 -20.30 7.53 -11.47
C ALA A 54 -19.25 7.44 -10.34
N PRO A 55 -18.95 6.24 -9.81
CA PRO A 55 -17.87 6.07 -8.86
C PRO A 55 -16.53 6.35 -9.57
N ARG A 56 -15.78 7.34 -9.09
CA ARG A 56 -14.39 7.54 -9.54
C ARG A 56 -13.45 6.62 -8.79
N ALA A 57 -12.35 6.27 -9.44
CA ALA A 57 -11.28 5.50 -8.82
C ALA A 57 -10.78 6.20 -7.54
N ARG A 58 -10.57 5.40 -6.49
CA ARG A 58 -10.00 5.83 -5.21
C ARG A 58 -8.60 5.27 -5.08
N VAL A 59 -7.70 6.04 -4.47
CA VAL A 59 -6.32 5.64 -4.20
C VAL A 59 -6.08 5.69 -2.70
N LEU A 60 -5.51 4.63 -2.14
CA LEU A 60 -5.05 4.58 -0.76
C LEU A 60 -3.52 4.73 -0.72
N LEU A 61 -3.02 5.58 0.19
CA LEU A 61 -1.58 5.80 0.36
C LEU A 61 -1.07 4.99 1.55
N ILE A 62 -0.13 4.09 1.30
CA ILE A 62 0.62 3.38 2.35
C ILE A 62 2.00 4.03 2.46
N ALA A 63 2.15 4.91 3.45
CA ALA A 63 3.41 5.62 3.73
C ALA A 63 4.18 4.97 4.90
N GLY A 64 5.50 5.20 4.95
CA GLY A 64 6.35 4.66 6.01
C GLY A 64 7.83 4.60 5.64
N ARG A 65 8.68 4.37 6.64
CA ARG A 65 10.13 4.25 6.47
C ARG A 65 10.50 3.11 5.50
N PRO A 66 11.65 3.18 4.81
CA PRO A 66 12.19 2.04 4.05
C PRO A 66 12.24 0.78 4.93
N GLY A 67 11.91 -0.39 4.34
CA GLY A 67 11.89 -1.66 5.07
C GLY A 67 10.69 -1.89 6.02
N SER A 68 9.77 -0.93 6.19
CA SER A 68 8.59 -1.10 7.08
C SER A 68 7.53 -2.11 6.61
N GLY A 69 7.75 -2.80 5.49
CA GLY A 69 6.79 -3.77 4.96
C GLY A 69 5.60 -3.16 4.20
N ARG A 70 5.75 -1.96 3.63
CA ARG A 70 4.69 -1.30 2.81
C ARG A 70 4.16 -2.21 1.70
N SER A 71 5.06 -2.86 0.96
CA SER A 71 4.70 -3.79 -0.11
C SER A 71 4.04 -5.07 0.41
N ALA A 72 4.43 -5.55 1.59
CA ALA A 72 3.82 -6.72 2.21
C ALA A 72 2.38 -6.42 2.66
N LEU A 73 2.14 -5.25 3.29
CA LEU A 73 0.80 -4.80 3.65
C LEU A 73 -0.10 -4.61 2.42
N ALA A 74 0.44 -4.01 1.35
CA ALA A 74 -0.29 -3.88 0.09
C ALA A 74 -0.64 -5.24 -0.51
N GLY A 75 0.30 -6.21 -0.50
CA GLY A 75 0.05 -7.57 -0.97
C GLY A 75 -1.00 -8.31 -0.15
N GLU A 76 -1.01 -8.14 1.17
CA GLU A 76 -2.02 -8.73 2.07
C GLU A 76 -3.41 -8.11 1.89
N LEU A 77 -3.49 -6.82 1.51
CA LEU A 77 -4.76 -6.14 1.24
C LEU A 77 -5.49 -6.74 0.04
N VAL A 78 -4.77 -7.31 -0.94
CA VAL A 78 -5.34 -7.91 -2.15
C VAL A 78 -5.64 -9.41 -2.00
N ARG A 79 -5.36 -10.01 -0.84
CA ARG A 79 -5.76 -11.39 -0.49
C ARG A 79 -7.12 -11.38 0.20
#